data_AF-A0A4P5XXS7-F1
#
_entry.id   AF-A0A4P5XXS7-F1
#
_cell.length_a   1.000
_cell.length_b   1.000
_cell.length_c   1.000
_cell.angle_alpha   90.00
_cell.angle_beta   90.00
_cell.angle_gamma   90.00
#
_symmetry.space_group_name_H-M   'P 1'
#
loop_
_entity.id
_entity.type
_entity.pdbx_description
1 polymer ?
#
loop_
_entity_poly.entity_id
_entity_poly.type
_entity_poly.pdbx_seq_one_letter_code
_entity_poly.pdbx_strand_id
1 'polypeptide(L)'
;MSNPLRSISIIALLAALASCYSPDGGFMPGSGHGYTYISTSMQPLTISVTDVRTEEQFFVMEIPPEQQLTFNFLEGGGDDPIYTPDRMMYAVWPAGTQNGKLDNQLTCPPASARRIDIDIRKGPIWPEPDATARLRTDQAADRPPYATTQGGKIPKTPNNQDN
;
A
#
# COMPACT_ATOMS: atom_id res chain seq x y z
N MET A 1 44.86 27.79 -43.43
CA MET A 1 43.82 26.98 -44.07
C MET A 1 42.89 26.45 -42.99
N SER A 2 41.59 26.57 -43.24
CA SER A 2 40.45 26.37 -42.33
C SER A 2 40.05 24.91 -42.16
N ASN A 3 39.78 24.49 -40.91
CA ASN A 3 39.08 23.25 -40.55
C ASN A 3 37.59 23.35 -40.87
N PRO A 4 36.95 22.27 -41.36
CA PRO A 4 35.53 22.12 -41.09
C PRO A 4 35.11 20.64 -40.96
N LEU A 5 34.69 20.18 -39.78
CA LEU A 5 33.75 19.06 -39.62
C LEU A 5 33.35 19.01 -38.14
N ARG A 6 32.31 19.76 -37.78
CA ARG A 6 30.90 19.32 -37.67
C ARG A 6 30.59 18.80 -36.27
N SER A 7 29.97 19.70 -35.50
CA SER A 7 29.11 19.42 -34.35
C SER A 7 28.14 18.28 -34.64
N ILE A 8 28.09 17.27 -33.78
CA ILE A 8 26.84 16.64 -33.33
C ILE A 8 27.03 16.22 -31.87
N SER A 9 26.47 17.02 -30.97
CA SER A 9 26.21 16.65 -29.57
C SER A 9 25.11 15.59 -29.53
N ILE A 10 25.33 14.44 -28.91
CA ILE A 10 24.24 13.53 -28.49
C ILE A 10 24.39 13.30 -27.00
N ILE A 11 23.60 14.04 -26.23
CA ILE A 11 23.28 13.76 -24.84
C ILE A 11 22.33 12.57 -24.86
N ALA A 12 22.88 11.36 -24.66
CA ALA A 12 22.06 10.18 -24.41
C ALA A 12 21.58 10.25 -22.95
N LEU A 13 20.41 10.86 -22.76
CA LEU A 13 19.66 10.86 -21.52
C LEU A 13 19.25 9.40 -21.22
N LEU A 14 20.03 8.70 -20.39
CA LEU A 14 19.60 7.46 -19.77
C LEU A 14 18.45 7.79 -18.82
N ALA A 15 17.23 7.74 -19.35
CA ALA A 15 16.04 7.60 -18.53
C ALA A 15 16.19 6.29 -17.74
N ALA A 16 16.40 6.45 -16.44
CA ALA A 16 16.28 5.35 -15.49
C ALA A 16 14.92 4.69 -15.73
N LEU A 17 14.95 3.43 -16.17
CA LEU A 17 13.80 2.53 -16.20
C LEU A 17 13.36 2.28 -14.76
N ALA A 18 12.73 3.27 -14.12
CA ALA A 18 11.87 3.02 -12.99
C ALA A 18 10.70 2.23 -13.58
N SER A 19 10.65 0.92 -13.32
CA SER A 19 9.47 0.11 -13.58
C SER A 19 8.35 0.64 -12.69
N CYS A 20 7.63 1.66 -13.17
CA CYS A 20 6.45 2.18 -12.51
C CYS A 20 5.41 1.07 -12.56
N TYR A 21 5.18 0.45 -11.40
CA TYR A 21 4.21 -0.60 -11.27
C TYR A 21 2.85 0.04 -11.02
N SER A 22 1.90 -0.18 -11.93
CA SER A 22 0.50 0.19 -11.75
C SER A 22 -0.24 -0.99 -11.13
N PRO A 23 -0.75 -0.88 -9.88
CA PRO A 23 -1.58 -1.88 -9.26
C PRO A 23 -2.93 -1.86 -9.97
N ASP A 24 -3.15 -2.87 -10.79
CA ASP A 24 -4.46 -3.15 -11.35
C ASP A 24 -5.25 -3.95 -10.31
N GLY A 25 -6.14 -3.27 -9.61
CA GLY A 25 -7.03 -3.86 -8.59
C GLY A 25 -8.23 -4.50 -9.27
N GLY A 26 -8.10 -5.77 -9.66
CA GLY A 26 -9.19 -6.56 -10.24
C GLY A 26 -9.06 -8.05 -9.91
N PHE A 27 -10.17 -8.79 -10.00
CA PHE A 27 -10.22 -10.25 -9.82
C PHE A 27 -9.37 -11.03 -10.84
N MET A 28 -8.94 -10.36 -11.91
CA MET A 28 -8.07 -10.89 -12.96
C MET A 28 -7.11 -9.77 -13.43
N PRO A 29 -5.98 -9.54 -12.76
CA PRO A 29 -4.98 -8.62 -13.28
C PRO A 29 -4.46 -9.18 -14.61
N GLY A 30 -4.44 -8.33 -15.65
CA GLY A 30 -3.94 -8.72 -16.97
C GLY A 30 -2.52 -9.29 -16.88
N SER A 31 -2.20 -10.28 -17.71
CA SER A 31 -0.87 -10.90 -17.77
C SER A 31 0.22 -9.83 -17.97
N GLY A 32 1.00 -9.55 -16.92
CA GLY A 32 2.02 -8.48 -16.91
C GLY A 32 1.86 -7.46 -15.77
N HIS A 33 0.71 -7.48 -15.09
CA HIS A 33 0.44 -6.72 -13.87
C HIS A 33 0.48 -7.70 -12.70
N GLY A 34 1.13 -7.34 -11.60
CA GLY A 34 1.09 -8.23 -10.45
C GLY A 34 -0.03 -7.86 -9.48
N TYR A 35 -0.01 -8.56 -8.36
CA TYR A 35 -1.14 -8.79 -7.50
C TYR A 35 -1.19 -7.76 -6.38
N THR A 36 -2.34 -7.11 -6.21
CA THR A 36 -2.55 -6.16 -5.11
C THR A 36 -3.75 -6.59 -4.28
N TYR A 37 -3.52 -6.74 -2.96
CA TYR A 37 -4.54 -7.06 -1.98
C TYR A 37 -4.63 -5.96 -0.94
N ILE A 38 -5.85 -5.45 -0.71
CA ILE A 38 -6.11 -4.34 0.22
C ILE A 38 -6.73 -4.91 1.49
N SER A 39 -6.10 -4.65 2.63
CA SER A 39 -6.58 -5.01 3.95
C SER A 39 -7.36 -3.84 4.53
N THR A 40 -8.64 -4.07 4.84
CA THR A 40 -9.47 -3.04 5.50
C THR A 40 -9.63 -3.36 6.97
N SER A 41 -9.93 -2.36 7.78
CA SER A 41 -10.17 -2.57 9.21
C SER A 41 -11.27 -3.62 9.49
N MET A 42 -12.26 -3.73 8.60
CA MET A 42 -13.37 -4.69 8.70
C MET A 42 -13.05 -6.08 8.11
N GLN A 43 -12.08 -6.15 7.20
CA GLN A 43 -11.66 -7.36 6.52
C GLN A 43 -10.13 -7.41 6.50
N PRO A 44 -9.51 -7.69 7.65
CA PRO A 44 -8.07 -7.85 7.73
C PRO A 44 -7.61 -9.09 6.96
N LEU A 45 -6.67 -8.89 6.03
CA LEU A 45 -6.18 -9.95 5.14
C LEU A 45 -4.82 -10.49 5.58
N THR A 46 -4.65 -11.80 5.40
CA THR A 46 -3.36 -12.48 5.41
C THR A 46 -3.17 -13.16 4.06
N ILE A 47 -2.02 -12.92 3.44
CA ILE A 47 -1.66 -13.54 2.17
C ILE A 47 -0.54 -14.55 2.42
N SER A 48 -0.73 -15.77 1.93
CA SER A 48 0.31 -16.79 1.91
C SER A 48 0.53 -17.30 0.49
N VAL A 49 1.77 -17.59 0.13
CA VAL A 49 2.11 -18.23 -1.14
C VAL A 49 2.76 -19.58 -0.85
N THR A 50 2.15 -20.62 -1.42
CA THR A 50 2.47 -22.03 -1.15
C THR A 50 3.10 -22.66 -2.39
N ASP A 51 4.20 -23.40 -2.23
CA ASP A 51 4.70 -24.31 -3.26
C ASP A 51 3.82 -25.57 -3.28
N VAL A 52 3.16 -25.84 -4.40
CA VAL A 52 2.23 -26.97 -4.52
C VAL A 52 2.95 -28.32 -4.64
N ARG A 53 4.26 -28.33 -4.89
CA ARG A 53 5.06 -29.57 -4.98
C ARG A 53 5.44 -30.09 -3.59
N THR A 54 5.73 -29.18 -2.66
CA THR A 54 6.16 -29.49 -1.30
C THR A 54 5.08 -29.20 -0.25
N GLU A 55 4.01 -28.50 -0.63
CA GLU A 55 2.96 -27.97 0.25
C GLU A 55 3.48 -26.96 1.29
N GLU A 56 4.67 -26.39 1.06
CA GLU A 56 5.32 -25.46 1.97
C GLU A 56 4.98 -24.01 1.63
N GLN A 57 4.64 -23.21 2.66
CA GLN A 57 4.43 -21.77 2.53
C GLN A 57 5.78 -21.05 2.60
N PHE A 58 6.24 -20.51 1.47
CA PHE A 58 7.52 -19.79 1.41
C PHE A 58 7.36 -18.28 1.63
N PHE A 59 6.13 -17.76 1.54
CA PHE A 59 5.80 -16.37 1.83
C PHE A 59 4.52 -16.31 2.64
N VAL A 60 4.54 -15.58 3.74
CA VAL A 60 3.35 -15.29 4.55
C VAL A 60 3.43 -13.85 5.02
N MET A 61 2.37 -13.08 4.83
CA MET A 61 2.29 -11.71 5.28
C MET A 61 0.90 -11.37 5.80
N GLU A 62 0.87 -10.95 7.06
CA GLU A 62 -0.29 -10.26 7.62
C GLU A 62 -0.26 -8.80 7.16
N ILE A 63 -1.27 -8.39 6.40
CA ILE A 63 -1.36 -7.03 5.90
C ILE A 63 -2.01 -6.16 6.99
N PRO A 64 -1.35 -5.09 7.46
CA PRO A 64 -1.95 -4.18 8.43
C PRO A 64 -3.24 -3.54 7.90
N PRO A 65 -4.18 -3.12 8.78
CA PRO A 65 -5.38 -2.40 8.36
C PRO A 65 -5.05 -1.12 7.59
N GLU A 66 -5.88 -0.80 6.59
CA GLU A 66 -5.72 0.37 5.71
C GLU A 66 -4.41 0.36 4.90
N GLN A 67 -3.78 -0.82 4.78
CA GLN A 67 -2.62 -1.05 3.93
C GLN A 67 -2.96 -2.04 2.81
N GLN A 68 -2.16 -1.99 1.76
CA GLN A 68 -2.22 -2.90 0.63
C GLN A 68 -0.86 -3.58 0.45
N LEU A 69 -0.88 -4.89 0.20
CA LEU A 69 0.28 -5.63 -0.26
C LEU A 69 0.22 -5.72 -1.78
N THR A 70 1.31 -5.30 -2.43
CA THR A 70 1.50 -5.49 -3.86
C THR A 70 2.70 -6.40 -4.08
N PHE A 71 2.55 -7.42 -4.92
CA PHE A 71 3.66 -8.28 -5.30
C PHE A 71 3.59 -8.73 -6.76
N ASN A 72 4.76 -9.03 -7.32
CA ASN A 72 4.91 -9.50 -8.67
C ASN A 72 5.88 -10.69 -8.72
N PHE A 73 5.71 -11.55 -9.71
CA PHE A 73 6.64 -12.63 -10.00
C PHE A 73 7.39 -12.31 -11.29
N LEU A 74 8.71 -12.33 -11.21
CA LEU A 74 9.61 -12.21 -12.34
C LEU A 74 10.14 -13.60 -12.69
N GLU A 75 10.05 -13.97 -13.96
CA GLU A 75 10.65 -15.21 -14.45
C GLU A 75 12.18 -15.09 -14.39
N GLY A 76 12.82 -16.12 -13.82
CA GLY A 76 14.27 -16.13 -13.65
C GLY A 76 14.78 -15.27 -12.49
N GLY A 77 16.11 -15.19 -12.36
CA GLY A 77 16.77 -14.44 -11.29
C GLY A 77 16.63 -15.07 -9.90
N GLY A 78 16.11 -16.29 -9.83
CA GLY A 78 16.17 -17.15 -8.66
C GLY A 78 17.56 -17.72 -8.39
N ASP A 79 17.69 -18.43 -7.28
CA ASP A 79 18.94 -19.03 -6.80
C ASP A 79 19.13 -20.48 -7.25
N ASP A 80 18.04 -21.22 -7.44
CA ASP A 80 18.06 -22.61 -7.91
C ASP A 80 17.28 -22.76 -9.24
N PRO A 81 17.91 -23.26 -10.32
CA PRO A 81 17.26 -23.36 -11.63
C PRO A 81 16.11 -24.39 -11.70
N ILE A 82 15.98 -25.27 -10.71
CA ILE A 82 15.00 -26.37 -10.66
C ILE A 82 13.94 -26.10 -9.59
N TYR A 83 14.37 -25.71 -8.39
CA TYR A 83 13.46 -25.56 -7.25
C TYR A 83 12.89 -24.15 -7.15
N THR A 84 13.73 -23.12 -7.28
CA THR A 84 13.34 -21.71 -7.09
C THR A 84 13.89 -20.82 -8.21
N PRO A 85 13.48 -21.08 -9.47
CA PRO A 85 14.05 -20.39 -10.63
C PRO A 85 13.61 -18.93 -10.75
N ASP A 86 12.44 -18.58 -10.20
CA ASP A 86 11.80 -17.28 -10.33
C ASP A 86 12.07 -16.38 -9.11
N ARG A 87 11.77 -15.08 -9.24
CA ARG A 87 11.86 -14.12 -8.14
C ARG A 87 10.51 -13.48 -7.87
N MET A 88 10.10 -13.45 -6.61
CA MET A 88 8.96 -12.66 -6.15
C MET A 88 9.47 -11.32 -5.62
N MET A 89 8.88 -10.22 -6.06
CA MET A 89 9.10 -8.88 -5.52
C MET A 89 7.83 -8.41 -4.82
N TYR A 90 7.94 -7.70 -3.71
CA TYR A 90 6.77 -7.21 -2.98
C TYR A 90 7.06 -5.90 -2.24
N ALA A 91 6.00 -5.18 -1.90
CA ALA A 91 6.01 -4.02 -1.02
C ALA A 91 4.63 -3.79 -0.42
N VAL A 92 4.61 -3.18 0.77
CA VAL A 92 3.39 -2.79 1.47
C VAL A 92 3.23 -1.27 1.42
N TRP A 93 2.02 -0.81 1.12
CA TRP A 93 1.70 0.61 0.93
C TRP A 93 0.43 0.98 1.67
N PRO A 94 0.19 2.28 1.93
CA PRO A 94 -1.15 2.75 2.27
C PRO A 94 -2.16 2.36 1.17
N ALA A 95 -3.38 2.01 1.57
CA ALA A 95 -4.44 1.64 0.63
C ALA A 95 -4.72 2.78 -0.38
N GLY A 96 -4.88 2.41 -1.66
CA GLY A 96 -5.10 3.34 -2.77
C GLY A 96 -3.83 3.87 -3.43
N THR A 97 -2.64 3.45 -2.97
CA THR A 97 -1.37 3.80 -3.64
C THR A 97 -1.31 3.18 -5.03
N GLN A 98 -1.16 4.02 -6.06
CA GLN A 98 -1.15 3.58 -7.47
C GLN A 98 0.24 3.46 -8.09
N ASN A 99 1.27 4.07 -7.51
CA ASN A 99 2.61 4.01 -8.09
C ASN A 99 3.62 3.76 -6.97
N GLY A 100 4.56 2.86 -7.21
CA GLY A 100 5.60 2.53 -6.25
C GLY A 100 6.63 1.56 -6.83
N LYS A 101 7.74 1.39 -6.12
CA LYS A 101 8.77 0.40 -6.45
C LYS A 101 8.73 -0.73 -5.42
N LEU A 102 8.66 -1.97 -5.88
CA LEU A 102 8.78 -3.14 -5.02
C LEU A 102 10.22 -3.21 -4.49
N ASP A 103 10.37 -3.06 -3.18
CA ASP A 103 11.65 -2.91 -2.49
C ASP A 103 12.15 -4.24 -1.91
N ASN A 104 11.25 -5.17 -1.63
CA ASN A 104 11.58 -6.49 -1.12
C ASN A 104 11.56 -7.53 -2.24
N GLN A 105 12.43 -8.53 -2.11
CA GLN A 105 12.53 -9.63 -3.06
C GLN A 105 12.90 -10.94 -2.38
N LEU A 106 12.40 -12.05 -2.91
CA LEU A 106 12.76 -13.40 -2.52
C LEU A 106 12.73 -14.33 -3.74
N THR A 107 13.42 -15.47 -3.66
CA THR A 107 13.35 -16.50 -4.70
C THR A 107 12.09 -17.34 -4.51
N CYS A 108 11.53 -17.85 -5.60
CA CYS A 108 10.26 -18.56 -5.56
C CYS A 108 10.16 -19.67 -6.63
N PRO A 109 9.28 -20.66 -6.42
CA PRO A 109 8.98 -21.70 -7.40
C PRO A 109 8.44 -21.14 -8.72
N PRO A 110 8.50 -21.93 -9.82
CA PRO A 110 7.96 -21.51 -11.10
C PRO A 110 6.45 -21.28 -11.05
N ALA A 111 5.91 -20.56 -12.04
CA ALA A 111 4.49 -20.17 -12.10
C ALA A 111 3.49 -21.31 -11.95
N SER A 112 3.82 -22.47 -12.48
CA SER A 112 3.02 -23.68 -12.43
C SER A 112 3.00 -24.35 -11.06
N ALA A 113 3.95 -24.00 -10.18
CA ALA A 113 4.16 -24.65 -8.89
C ALA A 113 3.80 -23.76 -7.69
N ARG A 114 3.15 -22.61 -7.90
CA ARG A 114 2.79 -21.67 -6.83
C ARG A 114 1.29 -21.44 -6.75
N ARG A 115 0.75 -21.40 -5.53
CA ARG A 115 -0.63 -21.03 -5.24
C ARG A 115 -0.66 -19.86 -4.26
N ILE A 116 -1.50 -18.87 -4.55
CA ILE A 116 -1.75 -17.74 -3.66
C ILE A 116 -3.00 -18.08 -2.84
N ASP A 117 -2.84 -18.15 -1.54
CA ASP A 117 -3.90 -18.41 -0.57
C ASP A 117 -4.22 -17.10 0.17
N ILE A 118 -5.50 -16.75 0.25
CA ILE A 118 -6.00 -15.51 0.85
C ILE A 118 -6.84 -15.89 2.06
N ASP A 119 -6.41 -15.49 3.26
CA ASP A 119 -7.16 -15.70 4.49
C ASP A 119 -7.73 -14.38 5.03
N ILE A 120 -9.01 -14.40 5.40
CA ILE A 120 -9.72 -13.26 5.97
C ILE A 120 -9.82 -13.49 7.48
N ARG A 121 -9.07 -12.72 8.25
CA ARG A 121 -9.00 -12.88 9.71
C ARG A 121 -10.32 -12.46 10.36
N LYS A 122 -10.62 -13.07 11.52
CA LYS A 122 -11.82 -12.73 12.28
C LYS A 122 -11.68 -11.37 12.96
N GLY A 123 -12.64 -10.49 12.65
CA GLY A 123 -12.98 -9.33 13.46
C GLY A 123 -12.54 -8.00 12.87
N PRO A 124 -13.12 -6.90 13.38
CA PRO A 124 -12.60 -5.57 13.11
C PRO A 124 -11.28 -5.40 13.87
N ILE A 125 -10.18 -5.19 13.15
CA ILE A 125 -8.94 -4.71 13.76
C ILE A 125 -9.09 -3.19 13.84
N TRP A 126 -9.39 -2.71 15.05
CA TRP A 126 -9.42 -1.28 15.29
C TRP A 126 -7.98 -0.73 15.25
N PRO A 127 -7.74 0.41 14.58
CA PRO A 127 -6.47 1.08 14.72
C PRO A 127 -6.24 1.43 16.19
N GLU A 128 -4.97 1.42 16.62
CA GLU A 128 -4.65 1.91 17.96
C GLU A 128 -5.16 3.35 18.11
N PRO A 129 -5.93 3.65 19.16
CA PRO A 129 -6.42 5.01 19.38
C PRO A 129 -5.22 5.94 19.52
N ASP A 130 -5.15 6.96 18.67
CA ASP A 130 -4.15 8.02 18.78
C ASP A 130 -4.26 8.65 20.17
N ALA A 131 -3.21 8.53 20.97
CA ALA A 131 -3.16 9.08 22.33
C ALA A 131 -3.33 10.60 22.37
N THR A 132 -3.11 11.29 21.23
CA THR A 132 -3.30 12.73 21.07
C THR A 132 -4.70 13.10 20.56
N ALA A 133 -5.47 12.14 20.06
CA ALA A 133 -6.87 12.34 19.72
C ALA A 133 -7.64 12.58 21.01
N ARG A 134 -7.75 13.85 21.40
CA ARG A 134 -8.64 14.28 22.47
C ARG A 134 -10.04 13.90 22.03
N LEU A 135 -10.57 12.83 22.60
CA LEU A 135 -12.01 12.61 22.62
C LEU A 135 -12.61 13.94 23.05
N ARG A 136 -13.59 14.46 22.29
CA ARG A 136 -14.36 15.62 22.74
C ARG A 136 -15.08 15.18 24.00
N THR A 137 -14.43 15.39 25.13
CA THR A 137 -15.05 15.19 26.41
C THR A 137 -15.86 16.45 26.68
N ASP A 138 -17.07 16.31 27.24
CA ASP A 138 -17.79 17.46 27.78
C ASP A 138 -17.11 18.03 29.05
N GLN A 139 -15.79 17.82 29.21
CA GLN A 139 -14.98 18.36 30.28
C GLN A 139 -15.08 19.88 30.28
N ALA A 140 -15.15 20.43 31.48
CA ALA A 140 -15.32 21.87 31.68
C ALA A 140 -14.24 22.72 30.98
N ALA A 141 -13.05 22.16 30.71
CA ALA A 141 -11.95 22.83 30.04
C ALA A 141 -12.14 23.01 28.51
N ASP A 142 -12.93 22.15 27.86
CA ASP A 142 -13.22 22.21 26.41
C ASP A 142 -14.55 22.94 26.12
N ARG A 143 -15.23 23.43 27.16
CA ARG A 143 -16.46 24.20 27.02
C ARG A 143 -16.12 25.65 26.67
N PRO A 144 -16.79 26.26 25.67
CA PRO A 144 -16.61 27.68 25.42
C PRO A 144 -17.00 28.49 26.67
N PRO A 145 -16.42 29.68 26.89
CA PRO A 145 -16.60 30.45 28.13
C PRO A 145 -18.05 30.86 28.42
N TYR A 146 -18.96 30.71 27.45
CA TYR A 146 -20.39 30.99 27.57
C TYR A 146 -21.26 29.73 27.80
N ALA A 147 -20.67 28.54 27.89
CA ALA A 147 -21.39 27.31 28.16
C ALA A 147 -21.80 27.23 29.63
N THR A 148 -23.10 27.33 29.89
CA THR A 148 -23.68 27.17 31.22
C THR A 148 -24.24 25.75 31.37
N THR A 149 -24.08 25.13 32.55
CA THR A 149 -24.59 23.77 32.83
C THR A 149 -26.11 23.63 32.66
N GLN A 150 -26.83 24.75 32.72
CA GLN A 150 -28.29 24.83 32.66
C GLN A 150 -28.84 25.08 31.24
N GLY A 151 -27.98 25.19 30.21
CA GLY A 151 -28.42 25.47 28.84
C GLY A 151 -29.07 26.86 28.69
N GLY A 152 -28.32 27.92 28.99
CA GLY A 152 -28.76 29.31 28.83
C GLY A 152 -28.76 29.80 27.38
N LYS A 153 -29.49 30.91 27.11
CA LYS A 153 -29.58 31.55 25.79
C LYS A 153 -28.19 31.95 25.27
N ILE A 154 -27.89 31.61 24.02
CA ILE A 154 -26.65 32.00 23.33
C ILE A 154 -26.60 33.53 23.24
N PRO A 155 -25.50 34.19 23.67
CA PRO A 155 -25.37 35.63 23.54
C PRO A 155 -25.33 36.04 22.06
N LYS A 156 -26.07 37.10 21.69
CA LYS A 156 -25.97 37.69 20.33
C LYS A 156 -24.55 38.21 20.12
N THR A 157 -23.90 37.76 19.06
CA THR A 157 -22.59 38.26 18.61
C THR A 157 -22.69 39.76 18.30
N PRO A 158 -21.70 40.60 18.67
CA PRO A 158 -21.80 42.06 18.54
C PRO A 158 -21.54 42.55 17.10
N ASN A 159 -22.12 41.90 16.08
CA ASN A 159 -22.01 42.31 14.68
C ASN A 159 -23.15 41.79 13.80
N ASN A 160 -24.40 41.96 14.25
CA ASN A 160 -25.51 42.13 13.31
C ASN A 160 -26.43 43.20 13.92
N GLN A 161 -26.21 44.44 13.48
CA GLN A 161 -27.18 45.51 13.62
C GLN A 161 -28.34 45.16 12.69
N ASP A 162 -29.49 44.88 13.30
CA ASP A 162 -30.76 44.70 12.62
C ASP A 162 -31.10 46.01 11.88
N ASN A 163 -31.39 45.90 10.57
CA ASN A 163 -32.09 46.91 9.79
C ASN A 163 -33.59 46.59 9.84
#